data_AF-A0ABD2N231-F1
#
_entry.id   AF-A0ABD2N231-F1
#
_cell.length_a   1.000
_cell.length_b   1.000
_cell.length_c   1.000
_cell.angle_alpha   90.00
_cell.angle_beta   90.00
_cell.angle_gamma   90.00
#
_symmetry.space_group_name_H-M   'P 1'
#
loop_
_entity.id
_entity.type
_entity.pdbx_description
1 polymer ?
#
loop_
_entity_poly.entity_id
_entity_poly.type
_entity_poly.pdbx_seq_one_letter_code
_entity_poly.pdbx_strand_id
1 'polypeptide(L)'
;MASVALRKAVNKRLPYHFDYFTINMNEELTGLSGIFLNDQLDYVNRSLHFILTLYKNQKYPPTSVILIGHSMGGVIARKLAQLESSPVQIVITLASPHKRSPIILDEYISSFYENVKDPIRPNITFINLSGGYSDLLVPTTLTDSKDNTSLYAITTHIPLSWAPADHKQILWCKQTVLVLTRCLFDCVDSRYRQIATSNEYRMRIFEHHLLKHSGTNAKSREKYDNMVAIENDADWIEKSQRQYTVKYLKGVKELQWYMIRLLSDPKNEKLTIVALNLKTVDWVFMCNAHIPKKTYRICEDGMHLSHLSTIDPSARYKRRSLTINLHDLKKNYSNEFSHVIFKVAPSQDPVVFHVDVYNSNSRKIDVKLPNWSDLWRKSIIKETTYSAIRYEIILPDLSHVIQSFYVYLKPLKCTSESHHATVSLVVPWGNENSHKHFTDSDSDPFHVRLYNSKPNGSQESAYLKLTLDPTCKYEVSIQRSLRGTLSQMARFYTPLLVVNVATVVLLILKTQLQSLGSEQGCISFFTALKSGTKPYYVLGCAKLGTALLR
;
A
#
# COMPACT_ATOMS: atom_id res chain seq x y z
N MET A 1 18.73 3.41 6.52
CA MET A 1 18.36 2.00 6.80
C MET A 1 19.36 1.30 7.73
N ALA A 2 20.67 1.34 7.43
CA ALA A 2 21.72 0.67 8.23
C ALA A 2 21.63 0.91 9.74
N SER A 3 21.52 2.18 10.17
CA SER A 3 21.41 2.52 11.60
C SER A 3 20.18 1.91 12.29
N VAL A 4 19.06 1.78 11.58
CA VAL A 4 17.82 1.18 12.09
C VAL A 4 18.00 -0.34 12.22
N ALA A 5 18.61 -0.98 11.23
CA ALA A 5 18.91 -2.41 11.25
C ALA A 5 19.88 -2.78 12.39
N LEU A 6 20.96 -2.01 12.55
CA LEU A 6 21.92 -2.22 13.64
C LEU A 6 21.26 -2.06 15.01
N ARG A 7 20.51 -0.97 15.23
CA ARG A 7 19.77 -0.76 16.48
C ARG A 7 18.78 -1.89 16.77
N LYS A 8 18.10 -2.41 15.75
CA LYS A 8 17.20 -3.56 15.90
C LYS A 8 17.94 -4.81 16.34
N ALA A 9 19.10 -5.11 15.75
CA ALA A 9 19.93 -6.25 16.13
C ALA A 9 20.42 -6.14 17.57
N VAL A 10 20.96 -4.96 17.95
CA VAL A 10 21.46 -4.67 19.30
C VAL A 10 20.34 -4.75 20.34
N ASN A 11 19.22 -4.06 20.11
CA ASN A 11 18.11 -4.03 21.07
C ASN A 11 17.46 -5.40 21.27
N LYS A 12 17.43 -6.24 20.22
CA LYS A 12 16.94 -7.62 20.31
C LYS A 12 18.02 -8.63 20.74
N ARG A 13 19.27 -8.19 20.96
CA ARG A 13 20.42 -9.04 21.28
C ARG A 13 20.56 -10.22 20.31
N LEU A 14 20.36 -9.97 19.02
CA LEU A 14 20.44 -11.01 18.01
C LEU A 14 21.89 -11.41 17.78
N PRO A 15 22.18 -12.71 17.55
CA PRO A 15 23.53 -13.18 17.27
C PRO A 15 23.98 -12.91 15.81
N TYR A 16 23.24 -12.07 15.09
CA TYR A 16 23.47 -11.69 13.70
C TYR A 16 22.98 -10.25 13.45
N HIS A 17 23.56 -9.62 12.44
CA HIS A 17 23.18 -8.31 11.94
C HIS A 17 23.39 -8.25 10.41
N PHE A 18 22.97 -7.16 9.79
CA PHE A 18 23.21 -6.92 8.37
C PHE A 18 24.32 -5.89 8.22
N ASP A 19 25.29 -6.22 7.37
CA ASP A 19 26.31 -5.28 6.90
C ASP A 19 25.80 -4.57 5.65
N TYR A 20 26.01 -3.25 5.59
CA TYR A 20 25.52 -2.40 4.51
C TYR A 20 26.69 -1.86 3.72
N PHE A 21 26.65 -2.10 2.40
CA PHE A 21 27.58 -1.54 1.43
C PHE A 21 26.82 -0.55 0.54
N THR A 22 27.51 0.49 0.10
CA THR A 22 27.00 1.45 -0.89
C THR A 22 27.91 1.42 -2.10
N ILE A 23 27.31 1.39 -3.29
CA ILE A 23 28.06 1.45 -4.55
C ILE A 23 28.06 2.91 -5.00
N ASN A 24 29.26 3.48 -5.17
CA ASN A 24 29.43 4.78 -5.79
C ASN A 24 29.63 4.60 -7.30
N MET A 25 28.73 5.15 -8.10
CA MET A 25 28.79 5.16 -9.56
C MET A 25 29.30 6.51 -10.10
N ASN A 26 30.10 7.21 -9.30
CA ASN A 26 30.74 8.49 -9.63
C ASN A 26 29.75 9.60 -10.08
N GLU A 27 28.52 9.54 -9.57
CA GLU A 27 27.43 10.50 -9.89
C GLU A 27 27.14 10.69 -11.39
N GLU A 28 27.42 9.67 -12.22
CA GLU A 28 27.10 9.71 -13.65
C GLU A 28 25.58 9.91 -13.86
N LEU A 29 25.22 10.81 -14.78
CA LEU A 29 23.84 11.24 -15.03
C LEU A 29 23.03 10.18 -15.80
N THR A 30 22.87 8.99 -15.24
CA THR A 30 22.21 7.86 -15.91
C THR A 30 20.71 7.97 -16.05
N GLY A 31 20.10 8.97 -15.39
CA GLY A 31 18.73 9.40 -15.69
C GLY A 31 18.61 10.21 -17.00
N LEU A 32 19.73 10.70 -17.55
CA LEU A 32 19.77 11.56 -18.73
C LEU A 32 20.55 10.94 -19.91
N SER A 33 21.49 10.03 -19.65
CA SER A 33 22.19 9.29 -20.70
C SER A 33 22.33 7.80 -20.36
N GLY A 34 22.11 6.95 -21.37
CA GLY A 34 22.15 5.51 -21.25
C GLY A 34 23.53 4.90 -21.51
N ILE A 35 24.52 5.70 -21.93
CA ILE A 35 25.84 5.23 -22.39
C ILE A 35 26.50 4.31 -21.35
N PHE A 36 26.42 4.67 -20.06
CA PHE A 36 27.09 3.95 -18.98
C PHE A 36 26.22 2.87 -18.30
N LEU A 37 24.97 2.64 -18.74
CA LEU A 37 24.07 1.73 -18.02
C LEU A 37 24.57 0.28 -17.99
N ASN A 38 25.19 -0.18 -19.08
CA ASN A 38 25.79 -1.52 -19.14
C ASN A 38 27.07 -1.61 -18.31
N ASP A 39 27.91 -0.57 -18.33
CA ASP A 39 29.13 -0.53 -17.51
C ASP A 39 28.78 -0.54 -16.01
N GLN A 40 27.74 0.19 -15.62
CA GLN A 40 27.23 0.20 -14.26
C GLN A 40 26.64 -1.17 -13.86
N LEU A 41 25.93 -1.83 -14.77
CA LEU A 41 25.43 -3.19 -14.56
C LEU A 41 26.58 -4.14 -14.22
N ASP A 42 27.64 -4.13 -15.04
CA ASP A 42 28.82 -4.98 -14.85
C ASP A 42 29.59 -4.63 -13.59
N TYR A 43 29.78 -3.34 -13.32
CA TYR A 43 30.45 -2.86 -12.11
C TYR A 43 29.72 -3.29 -10.84
N VAL A 44 28.39 -3.17 -10.81
CA VAL A 44 27.58 -3.63 -9.69
C VAL A 44 27.70 -5.14 -9.54
N ASN A 45 27.59 -5.91 -10.63
CA ASN A 45 27.71 -7.37 -10.56
C ASN A 45 29.06 -7.83 -9.98
N ARG A 46 30.17 -7.24 -10.46
CA ARG A 46 31.52 -7.50 -9.92
C ARG A 46 31.65 -7.13 -8.45
N SER A 47 31.06 -5.99 -8.05
CA SER A 47 31.05 -5.54 -6.66
C SER A 47 30.32 -6.52 -5.74
N LEU A 48 29.20 -7.11 -6.18
CA LEU A 48 28.46 -8.11 -5.40
C LEU A 48 29.30 -9.37 -5.15
N HIS A 49 30.00 -9.87 -6.16
CA HIS A 49 30.92 -11.00 -5.98
C HIS A 49 32.08 -10.66 -5.05
N PHE A 50 32.66 -9.46 -5.19
CA PHE A 50 33.72 -9.00 -4.29
C PHE A 50 33.26 -8.95 -2.83
N ILE A 51 32.07 -8.42 -2.56
CA ILE A 51 31.49 -8.38 -1.20
C ILE A 51 31.43 -9.79 -0.60
N LEU A 52 30.96 -10.78 -1.35
CA LEU A 52 30.91 -12.17 -0.86
C LEU A 52 32.30 -12.73 -0.52
N THR A 53 33.36 -12.27 -1.20
CA THR A 53 34.73 -12.71 -0.87
C THR A 53 35.19 -12.26 0.51
N LEU A 54 34.67 -11.13 1.03
CA LEU A 54 35.00 -10.61 2.36
C LEU A 54 34.53 -11.53 3.51
N TYR A 55 33.54 -12.39 3.24
CA TYR A 55 32.92 -13.25 4.26
C TYR A 55 33.24 -14.74 4.12
N LYS A 56 34.18 -15.13 3.22
CA LYS A 56 34.53 -16.55 2.98
C LYS A 56 34.97 -17.30 4.24
N ASN A 57 35.58 -16.60 5.20
CA ASN A 57 36.13 -17.20 6.43
C ASN A 57 35.12 -17.29 7.58
N GLN A 58 33.84 -16.94 7.35
CA GLN A 58 32.79 -17.06 8.37
C GLN A 58 32.33 -18.51 8.50
N LYS A 59 31.86 -18.90 9.69
CA LYS A 59 31.32 -20.25 9.94
C LYS A 59 30.16 -20.62 9.00
N TYR A 60 29.31 -19.65 8.69
CA TYR A 60 28.23 -19.76 7.72
C TYR A 60 28.36 -18.62 6.72
N PRO A 61 29.18 -18.78 5.66
CA PRO A 61 29.43 -17.71 4.71
C PRO A 61 28.15 -17.37 3.95
N PRO A 62 27.83 -16.08 3.74
CA PRO A 62 26.69 -15.69 2.92
C PRO A 62 26.93 -16.14 1.48
N THR A 63 25.88 -16.66 0.84
CA THR A 63 25.90 -17.09 -0.57
C THR A 63 25.24 -16.08 -1.50
N SER A 64 24.59 -15.06 -0.94
CA SER A 64 23.84 -14.05 -1.68
C SER A 64 23.90 -12.69 -1.01
N VAL A 65 23.65 -11.64 -1.79
CA VAL A 65 23.53 -10.25 -1.32
C VAL A 65 22.10 -9.76 -1.54
N ILE A 66 21.59 -8.99 -0.59
CA ILE A 66 20.32 -8.26 -0.76
C ILE A 66 20.62 -6.97 -1.50
N LEU A 67 20.01 -6.79 -2.67
CA LEU A 67 20.24 -5.60 -3.48
C LEU A 67 19.10 -4.60 -3.28
N ILE A 68 19.45 -3.35 -2.93
CA ILE A 68 18.48 -2.25 -2.81
C ILE A 68 18.84 -1.22 -3.87
N GLY A 69 17.97 -1.05 -4.86
CA GLY A 69 18.12 -0.06 -5.92
C GLY A 69 17.15 1.10 -5.75
N HIS A 70 17.58 2.31 -6.09
CA HIS A 70 16.74 3.51 -6.08
C HIS A 70 16.75 4.17 -7.45
N SER A 71 15.60 4.66 -7.92
CA SER A 71 15.49 5.32 -9.22
C SER A 71 16.09 4.43 -10.33
N MET A 72 16.98 4.95 -11.19
CA MET A 72 17.71 4.18 -12.21
C MET A 72 18.54 3.02 -11.64
N GLY A 73 19.07 3.14 -10.43
CA GLY A 73 19.79 2.04 -9.77
C GLY A 73 18.88 0.83 -9.51
N GLY A 74 17.57 1.02 -9.35
CA GLY A 74 16.63 -0.10 -9.28
C GLY A 74 16.30 -0.72 -10.64
N VAL A 75 16.42 0.03 -11.74
CA VAL A 75 16.31 -0.52 -13.10
C VAL A 75 17.53 -1.41 -13.40
N ILE A 76 18.73 -0.96 -13.02
CA ILE A 76 19.95 -1.78 -13.05
C ILE A 76 19.78 -3.02 -12.16
N ALA A 77 19.25 -2.87 -10.94
CA ALA A 77 18.99 -3.99 -10.04
C ALA A 77 17.99 -5.01 -10.62
N ARG A 78 16.98 -4.56 -11.37
CA ARG A 78 16.07 -5.45 -12.11
C ARG A 78 16.80 -6.23 -13.19
N LYS A 79 17.67 -5.57 -13.97
CA LYS A 79 18.49 -6.27 -14.97
C LYS A 79 19.42 -7.30 -14.33
N LEU A 80 20.04 -6.99 -13.19
CA LEU A 80 20.84 -7.95 -12.41
C LEU A 80 20.04 -9.14 -11.91
N ALA A 81 18.75 -8.96 -11.62
CA ALA A 81 17.88 -10.06 -11.21
C ALA A 81 17.66 -11.07 -12.35
N GLN A 82 17.80 -10.66 -13.61
CA GLN A 82 17.67 -11.53 -14.78
C GLN A 82 18.98 -12.31 -15.09
N LEU A 83 20.13 -11.84 -14.61
CA LEU A 83 21.43 -12.48 -14.89
C LEU A 83 21.68 -13.69 -13.99
N GLU A 84 22.08 -14.82 -14.58
CA GLU A 84 22.42 -16.04 -13.82
C GLU A 84 23.68 -15.89 -12.97
N SER A 85 24.65 -15.09 -13.43
CA SER A 85 25.88 -14.82 -12.68
C SER A 85 25.63 -14.03 -11.40
N SER A 86 24.53 -13.29 -11.31
CA SER A 86 24.26 -12.37 -10.21
C SER A 86 23.92 -13.10 -8.90
N PRO A 87 24.69 -12.88 -7.82
CA PRO A 87 24.50 -13.58 -6.56
C PRO A 87 23.46 -12.89 -5.66
N VAL A 88 22.27 -12.61 -6.20
CA VAL A 88 21.17 -11.93 -5.49
C VAL A 88 19.98 -12.85 -5.28
N GLN A 89 19.32 -12.68 -4.13
CA GLN A 89 18.12 -13.44 -3.77
C GLN A 89 16.92 -12.55 -3.43
N ILE A 90 17.18 -11.34 -2.95
CA ILE A 90 16.17 -10.32 -2.67
C ILE A 90 16.61 -9.05 -3.38
N VAL A 91 15.71 -8.48 -4.18
CA VAL A 91 15.88 -7.18 -4.81
C VAL A 91 14.76 -6.26 -4.35
N ILE A 92 15.10 -5.12 -3.77
CA ILE A 92 14.14 -4.10 -3.34
C ILE A 92 14.41 -2.84 -4.16
N THR A 93 13.42 -2.40 -4.93
CA THR A 93 13.52 -1.18 -5.72
C THR A 93 12.65 -0.07 -5.13
N LEU A 94 13.21 1.13 -5.01
CA LEU A 94 12.56 2.29 -4.41
C LEU A 94 12.43 3.38 -5.46
N ALA A 95 11.19 3.79 -5.77
CA ALA A 95 10.89 4.84 -6.74
C ALA A 95 11.56 4.61 -8.11
N SER A 96 11.63 3.36 -8.55
CA SER A 96 12.33 2.97 -9.79
C SER A 96 11.37 2.89 -10.97
N PRO A 97 11.65 3.59 -12.08
CA PRO A 97 10.78 3.60 -13.25
C PRO A 97 10.95 2.31 -14.07
N HIS A 98 10.28 1.23 -13.67
CA HIS A 98 10.40 -0.10 -14.30
C HIS A 98 9.67 -0.24 -15.64
N LYS A 99 8.61 0.53 -15.85
CA LYS A 99 7.79 0.44 -17.07
C LYS A 99 8.45 1.10 -18.29
N ARG A 100 9.05 2.26 -18.07
CA ARG A 100 9.80 3.07 -19.04
C ARG A 100 10.52 4.19 -18.33
N SER A 101 11.58 4.73 -18.95
CA SER A 101 12.21 5.95 -18.46
C SER A 101 11.21 7.12 -18.38
N PRO A 102 11.29 8.00 -17.36
CA PRO A 102 10.52 9.24 -17.29
C PRO A 102 10.75 10.12 -18.53
N ILE A 103 12.01 10.18 -18.99
CA ILE A 103 12.45 10.91 -20.18
C ILE A 103 13.41 10.01 -20.98
N ILE A 104 13.16 9.86 -22.28
CA ILE A 104 14.05 9.12 -23.19
C ILE A 104 14.80 10.17 -24.01
N LEU A 105 16.10 10.31 -23.75
CA LEU A 105 16.97 11.32 -24.40
C LEU A 105 17.93 10.72 -25.43
N ASP A 106 18.22 9.42 -25.33
CA ASP A 106 19.09 8.71 -26.27
C ASP A 106 18.59 7.28 -26.56
N GLU A 107 19.16 6.67 -27.60
CA GLU A 107 18.86 5.30 -28.03
C GLU A 107 19.33 4.27 -26.99
N TYR A 108 20.43 4.56 -26.27
CA TYR A 108 21.00 3.67 -25.26
C TYR A 108 20.03 3.39 -24.11
N ILE A 109 19.33 4.41 -23.60
CA ILE A 109 18.26 4.26 -22.61
C ILE A 109 17.16 3.37 -23.19
N SER A 110 16.71 3.66 -24.42
CA SER A 110 15.63 2.91 -25.04
C SER A 110 15.98 1.42 -25.17
N SER A 111 17.17 1.13 -25.71
CA SER A 111 17.69 -0.23 -25.87
C SER A 111 17.85 -0.95 -24.52
N PHE A 112 18.38 -0.28 -23.49
CA PHE A 112 18.50 -0.86 -22.15
C PHE A 112 17.13 -1.24 -21.58
N TYR A 113 16.13 -0.37 -21.73
CA TYR A 113 14.77 -0.63 -21.26
C TYR A 113 14.05 -1.75 -21.99
N GLU A 114 14.34 -1.97 -23.28
CA GLU A 114 13.83 -3.12 -24.02
C GLU A 114 14.31 -4.43 -23.40
N ASN A 115 15.61 -4.49 -23.06
CA ASN A 115 16.21 -5.65 -22.39
C ASN A 115 15.73 -5.84 -20.95
N VAL A 116 15.20 -4.80 -20.28
CA VAL A 116 14.67 -4.91 -18.90
C VAL A 116 13.28 -5.56 -18.85
N LYS A 117 12.59 -5.69 -19.99
CA LYS A 117 11.25 -6.31 -20.07
C LYS A 117 11.26 -7.83 -19.84
N ASP A 118 12.43 -8.46 -19.91
CA ASP A 118 12.58 -9.89 -19.69
C ASP A 118 12.10 -10.32 -18.29
N PRO A 119 11.57 -11.54 -18.12
CA PRO A 119 11.10 -12.01 -16.82
C PRO A 119 12.27 -12.16 -15.83
N ILE A 120 12.01 -11.80 -14.57
CA ILE A 120 12.95 -12.01 -13.47
C ILE A 120 13.04 -13.51 -13.16
N ARG A 121 14.23 -13.98 -12.74
CA ARG A 121 14.46 -15.38 -12.36
C ARG A 121 13.52 -15.83 -11.23
N PRO A 122 12.99 -17.07 -11.27
CA PRO A 122 11.94 -17.53 -10.35
C PRO A 122 12.38 -17.65 -8.88
N ASN A 123 13.68 -17.77 -8.60
CA ASN A 123 14.21 -17.89 -7.24
C ASN A 123 14.51 -16.52 -6.58
N ILE A 124 14.16 -15.40 -7.22
CA ILE A 124 14.38 -14.06 -6.67
C ILE A 124 13.09 -13.50 -6.10
N THR A 125 13.21 -12.92 -4.91
CA THR A 125 12.16 -12.11 -4.29
C THR A 125 12.32 -10.67 -4.77
N PHE A 126 11.47 -10.24 -5.69
CA PHE A 126 11.51 -8.88 -6.25
C PHE A 126 10.41 -8.00 -5.67
N ILE A 127 10.81 -6.95 -4.95
CA ILE A 127 9.93 -6.05 -4.22
C ILE A 127 10.08 -4.64 -4.79
N ASN A 128 8.97 -4.01 -5.14
CA ASN A 128 8.96 -2.71 -5.77
C ASN A 128 8.05 -1.73 -5.00
N LEU A 129 8.63 -0.60 -4.59
CA LEU A 129 7.94 0.40 -3.78
C LEU A 129 7.89 1.76 -4.47
N SER A 130 6.70 2.35 -4.49
CA SER A 130 6.47 3.70 -5.01
C SER A 130 6.29 4.73 -3.88
N GLY A 131 6.78 5.96 -4.11
CA GLY A 131 6.61 7.10 -3.19
C GLY A 131 5.18 7.66 -3.15
N GLY A 132 4.34 7.31 -4.12
CA GLY A 132 2.96 7.79 -4.21
C GLY A 132 2.87 9.22 -4.75
N TYR A 133 2.02 10.06 -4.16
CA TYR A 133 1.77 11.40 -4.71
C TYR A 133 2.98 12.34 -4.66
N SER A 134 3.79 12.25 -3.61
CA SER A 134 4.88 13.20 -3.37
C SER A 134 6.09 13.00 -4.29
N ASP A 135 6.18 11.85 -4.98
CA ASP A 135 7.18 11.65 -6.02
C ASP A 135 6.73 12.34 -7.32
N LEU A 136 7.39 13.45 -7.62
CA LEU A 136 7.17 14.24 -8.85
C LEU A 136 8.12 13.83 -9.98
N LEU A 137 9.22 13.13 -9.68
CA LEU A 137 10.23 12.74 -10.67
C LEU A 137 9.86 11.42 -11.33
N VAL A 138 9.45 10.44 -10.53
CA VAL A 138 9.03 9.12 -11.00
C VAL A 138 7.60 8.87 -10.54
N PRO A 139 6.59 9.20 -11.38
CA PRO A 139 5.21 8.91 -11.07
C PRO A 139 4.99 7.40 -10.85
N THR A 140 4.05 7.08 -9.95
CA THR A 140 3.63 5.71 -9.62
C THR A 140 3.22 4.87 -10.85
N THR A 141 2.73 5.51 -11.91
CA THR A 141 2.40 4.87 -13.20
C THR A 141 3.60 4.29 -13.95
N LEU A 142 4.81 4.73 -13.61
CA LEU A 142 6.06 4.23 -14.19
C LEU A 142 6.75 3.19 -13.31
N THR A 143 6.40 3.15 -12.01
CA THR A 143 7.07 2.23 -11.08
C THR A 143 6.57 0.81 -11.23
N ASP A 144 5.30 0.58 -11.55
CA ASP A 144 4.74 -0.77 -11.70
C ASP A 144 5.44 -1.56 -12.85
N SER A 145 6.00 -2.72 -12.51
CA SER A 145 6.68 -3.64 -13.44
C SER A 145 5.70 -4.50 -14.24
N LYS A 146 4.42 -4.59 -13.87
CA LYS A 146 3.39 -5.50 -14.44
C LYS A 146 3.72 -6.99 -14.42
N ASP A 147 4.83 -7.39 -13.81
CA ASP A 147 5.24 -8.79 -13.71
C ASP A 147 4.51 -9.47 -12.55
N ASN A 148 3.79 -10.57 -12.83
CA ASN A 148 3.05 -11.34 -11.83
C ASN A 148 3.93 -11.95 -10.73
N THR A 149 5.25 -11.96 -10.91
CA THR A 149 6.23 -12.49 -9.94
C THR A 149 6.75 -11.44 -8.97
N SER A 150 6.39 -10.16 -9.17
CA SER A 150 6.87 -9.04 -8.36
C SER A 150 5.84 -8.57 -7.33
N LEU A 151 6.30 -8.23 -6.12
CA LEU A 151 5.44 -7.58 -5.14
C LEU A 151 5.50 -6.07 -5.32
N TYR A 152 4.37 -5.46 -5.65
CA TYR A 152 4.24 -4.02 -5.80
C TYR A 152 3.40 -3.40 -4.67
N ALA A 153 3.94 -2.35 -4.03
CA ALA A 153 3.23 -1.60 -3.02
C ALA A 153 3.58 -0.10 -3.05
N ILE A 154 2.66 0.73 -2.58
CA ILE A 154 2.88 2.17 -2.43
C ILE A 154 3.09 2.47 -0.95
N THR A 155 4.00 3.39 -0.64
CA THR A 155 4.32 3.80 0.75
C THR A 155 3.12 4.23 1.58
N THR A 156 2.07 4.77 0.94
CA THR A 156 0.78 5.12 1.58
C THR A 156 -0.08 3.90 1.93
N HIS A 157 0.10 2.78 1.24
CA HIS A 157 -0.62 1.52 1.50
C HIS A 157 0.05 0.68 2.57
N ILE A 158 1.39 0.70 2.63
CA ILE A 158 2.17 -0.12 3.54
C ILE A 158 1.70 0.09 5.00
N PRO A 159 1.25 -0.96 5.70
CA PRO A 159 0.88 -0.88 7.11
C PRO A 159 2.00 -0.31 7.97
N LEU A 160 1.64 0.56 8.94
CA LEU A 160 2.58 1.32 9.78
C LEU A 160 3.41 2.38 9.03
N SER A 161 3.30 2.50 7.71
CA SER A 161 3.89 3.57 6.89
C SER A 161 2.91 4.70 6.64
N TRP A 162 1.84 4.42 5.87
CA TRP A 162 0.71 5.32 5.60
C TRP A 162 1.03 6.76 5.19
N ALA A 163 2.22 7.01 4.67
CA ALA A 163 2.68 8.33 4.30
C ALA A 163 3.28 8.30 2.89
N PRO A 164 2.97 9.28 2.04
CA PRO A 164 3.65 9.42 0.76
C PRO A 164 5.09 9.89 1.02
N ALA A 165 6.01 9.46 0.18
CA ALA A 165 7.40 9.86 0.21
C ALA A 165 7.77 10.52 -1.12
N ASP A 166 8.49 11.64 -1.07
CA ASP A 166 9.10 12.18 -2.27
C ASP A 166 10.17 11.24 -2.84
N HIS A 167 10.65 11.57 -4.04
CA HIS A 167 11.59 10.74 -4.79
C HIS A 167 12.84 10.33 -3.98
N LYS A 168 13.40 11.23 -3.17
CA LYS A 168 14.60 10.94 -2.37
C LYS A 168 14.23 10.47 -0.96
N GLN A 169 13.19 11.06 -0.38
CA GLN A 169 12.66 10.76 0.95
C GLN A 169 12.29 9.30 1.13
N ILE A 170 11.92 8.57 0.07
CA ILE A 170 11.63 7.14 0.16
C ILE A 170 12.81 6.33 0.77
N LEU A 171 14.05 6.80 0.61
CA LEU A 171 15.26 6.17 1.16
C LEU A 171 15.38 6.27 2.68
N TRP A 172 14.84 7.34 3.28
CA TRP A 172 15.00 7.67 4.70
C TRP A 172 13.68 7.89 5.43
N CYS A 173 12.53 7.70 4.78
CA CYS A 173 11.22 7.72 5.41
C CYS A 173 11.21 6.71 6.55
N LYS A 174 11.18 7.23 7.79
CA LYS A 174 11.37 6.43 9.01
C LYS A 174 10.40 5.25 9.05
N GLN A 175 9.14 5.50 8.72
CA GLN A 175 8.10 4.48 8.78
C GLN A 175 8.33 3.36 7.76
N THR A 176 8.59 3.70 6.49
CA THR A 176 8.93 2.73 5.43
C THR A 176 10.19 1.94 5.78
N VAL A 177 11.25 2.61 6.22
CA VAL A 177 12.53 1.98 6.61
C VAL A 177 12.34 1.01 7.76
N LEU A 178 11.52 1.34 8.77
CA LEU A 178 11.21 0.45 9.88
C LEU A 178 10.49 -0.82 9.41
N VAL A 179 9.56 -0.71 8.46
CA VAL A 179 8.85 -1.87 7.90
C VAL A 179 9.81 -2.75 7.10
N LEU A 180 10.59 -2.19 6.17
CA LEU A 180 11.54 -2.97 5.38
C LEU A 180 12.59 -3.67 6.26
N THR A 181 13.06 -2.99 7.30
CA THR A 181 13.95 -3.61 8.28
C THR A 181 13.27 -4.76 9.02
N ARG A 182 11.95 -4.71 9.30
CA ARG A 182 11.24 -5.88 9.86
C ARG A 182 11.20 -7.02 8.86
N CYS A 183 10.86 -6.76 7.59
CA CYS A 183 10.85 -7.79 6.54
C CYS A 183 12.18 -8.52 6.45
N LEU A 184 13.30 -7.79 6.35
CA LEU A 184 14.63 -8.38 6.20
C LEU A 184 15.00 -9.31 7.36
N PHE A 185 14.76 -8.89 8.61
CA PHE A 185 15.05 -9.71 9.78
C PHE A 185 14.09 -10.92 9.92
N ASP A 186 12.86 -10.78 9.44
CA ASP A 186 11.91 -11.88 9.44
C ASP A 186 12.25 -12.91 8.33
N CYS A 187 12.94 -12.49 7.26
CA CYS A 187 13.46 -13.39 6.23
C CYS A 187 14.70 -14.21 6.64
N VAL A 188 15.31 -13.93 7.80
CA VAL A 188 16.50 -14.68 8.27
C VAL A 188 16.09 -16.01 8.90
N ASP A 189 16.70 -17.11 8.44
CA ASP A 189 16.68 -18.41 9.13
C ASP A 189 17.63 -18.34 10.33
N SER A 190 17.09 -18.50 11.53
CA SER A 190 17.84 -18.40 12.78
C SER A 190 18.89 -19.50 12.96
N ARG A 191 18.75 -20.65 12.28
CA ARG A 191 19.70 -21.78 12.38
C ARG A 191 21.02 -21.45 11.69
N TYR A 192 20.92 -20.92 10.47
CA TYR A 192 22.09 -20.62 9.63
C TYR A 192 22.52 -19.15 9.72
N ARG A 193 21.69 -18.28 10.31
CA ARG A 193 21.91 -16.82 10.37
C ARG A 193 22.03 -16.19 8.97
N GLN A 194 21.37 -16.79 8.00
CA GLN A 194 21.35 -16.40 6.60
C GLN A 194 19.92 -16.17 6.12
N ILE A 195 19.77 -15.48 5.00
CA ILE A 195 18.47 -15.29 4.35
C ILE A 195 17.88 -16.66 3.95
N ALA A 196 16.59 -16.83 4.18
CA ALA A 196 15.87 -18.03 3.80
C ALA A 196 15.99 -18.30 2.29
N THR A 197 16.24 -19.56 1.93
CA THR A 197 16.46 -19.97 0.53
C THR A 197 15.17 -19.95 -0.28
N SER A 198 14.03 -20.32 0.33
CA SER A 198 12.73 -20.37 -0.35
C SER A 198 12.21 -18.98 -0.71
N ASN A 199 11.98 -18.75 -2.01
CA ASN A 199 11.36 -17.53 -2.51
C ASN A 199 9.94 -17.34 -1.96
N GLU A 200 9.14 -18.40 -1.91
CA GLU A 200 7.78 -18.38 -1.39
C GLU A 200 7.73 -17.90 0.07
N TYR A 201 8.63 -18.40 0.92
CA TYR A 201 8.72 -17.97 2.32
C TYR A 201 9.04 -16.48 2.44
N ARG A 202 9.99 -15.98 1.64
CA ARG A 202 10.37 -14.56 1.63
C ARG A 202 9.23 -13.68 1.11
N MET A 203 8.59 -14.07 0.01
CA MET A 203 7.44 -13.36 -0.56
C MET A 203 6.30 -13.25 0.46
N ARG A 204 5.95 -14.35 1.14
CA ARG A 204 4.93 -14.38 2.22
C ARG A 204 5.23 -13.38 3.34
N ILE A 205 6.50 -13.21 3.73
CA ILE A 205 6.91 -12.23 4.74
C ILE A 205 6.72 -10.80 4.22
N PHE A 206 7.14 -10.53 2.99
CA PHE A 206 6.96 -9.20 2.40
C PHE A 206 5.48 -8.86 2.21
N GLU A 207 4.64 -9.79 1.76
CA GLU A 207 3.18 -9.61 1.66
C GLU A 207 2.55 -9.29 3.01
N HIS A 208 2.94 -10.01 4.07
CA HIS A 208 2.48 -9.75 5.43
C HIS A 208 2.79 -8.32 5.89
N HIS A 209 4.02 -7.84 5.65
CA HIS A 209 4.44 -6.53 6.13
C HIS A 209 4.02 -5.37 5.23
N LEU A 210 3.96 -5.58 3.92
CA LEU A 210 3.75 -4.52 2.92
C LEU A 210 2.32 -4.40 2.42
N LEU A 211 1.53 -5.49 2.42
CA LEU A 211 0.14 -5.47 1.96
C LEU A 211 -0.85 -5.58 3.11
N LYS A 212 -0.71 -6.62 3.95
CA LYS A 212 -1.68 -6.90 5.02
C LYS A 212 -1.00 -7.36 6.31
N HIS A 213 -0.77 -6.39 7.20
CA HIS A 213 -0.19 -6.65 8.52
C HIS A 213 -1.31 -6.84 9.54
N SER A 214 -1.46 -8.05 10.06
CA SER A 214 -2.48 -8.39 11.07
C SER A 214 -2.09 -8.07 12.50
N GLY A 215 -0.79 -7.85 12.74
CA GLY A 215 -0.21 -7.71 14.08
C GLY A 215 0.33 -9.02 14.62
N THR A 216 0.14 -10.13 13.89
CA THR A 216 0.74 -11.43 14.19
C THR A 216 2.19 -11.52 13.74
N ASN A 217 2.90 -12.54 14.23
CA ASN A 217 4.26 -12.82 13.77
C ASN A 217 4.22 -13.59 12.45
N ALA A 218 4.80 -13.02 11.39
CA ALA A 218 4.87 -13.63 10.06
C ALA A 218 5.49 -15.04 10.08
N LYS A 219 6.46 -15.30 10.98
CA LYS A 219 7.12 -16.62 11.10
C LYS A 219 6.21 -17.72 11.66
N SER A 220 5.11 -17.35 12.32
CA SER A 220 4.21 -18.28 13.01
C SER A 220 2.91 -18.50 12.23
N ARG A 221 2.88 -18.24 10.92
CA ARG A 221 1.65 -18.34 10.11
C ARG A 221 0.97 -19.70 10.23
N GLU A 222 1.75 -20.77 10.17
CA GLU A 222 1.28 -22.17 10.25
C GLU A 222 0.67 -22.52 11.61
N LYS A 223 1.05 -21.81 12.69
CA LYS A 223 0.42 -22.02 14.00
C LYS A 223 -1.04 -21.56 14.03
N TYR A 224 -1.42 -20.64 13.15
CA TYR A 224 -2.76 -20.07 13.13
C TYR A 224 -3.81 -20.96 12.47
N ASP A 225 -3.39 -22.05 11.83
CA ASP A 225 -4.30 -23.02 11.22
C ASP A 225 -4.64 -24.18 12.18
N ASN A 226 -3.97 -24.25 13.34
CA ASN A 226 -4.18 -25.28 14.36
C ASN A 226 -5.20 -24.85 15.42
N MET A 227 -5.86 -25.84 16.01
CA MET A 227 -6.67 -25.67 17.23
C MET A 227 -5.76 -25.41 18.44
N VAL A 228 -6.18 -24.49 19.31
CA VAL A 228 -5.43 -24.11 20.52
C VAL A 228 -6.36 -24.18 21.72
N ALA A 229 -5.83 -24.69 22.83
CA ALA A 229 -6.54 -24.71 24.11
C ALA A 229 -6.84 -23.28 24.59
N ILE A 230 -8.07 -23.06 25.01
CA ILE A 230 -8.57 -21.80 25.57
C ILE A 230 -8.59 -21.91 27.10
N GLU A 231 -8.13 -20.86 27.76
CA GLU A 231 -8.11 -20.78 29.20
C GLU A 231 -9.53 -20.65 29.76
N ASN A 232 -9.98 -21.69 30.47
CA ASN A 232 -11.32 -21.80 31.05
C ASN A 232 -11.51 -20.94 32.31
N ASP A 233 -10.42 -20.63 33.02
CA ASP A 233 -10.44 -19.80 34.23
C ASP A 233 -10.44 -18.31 33.89
N ALA A 234 -11.56 -17.87 33.34
CA ALA A 234 -11.81 -16.51 32.91
C ALA A 234 -13.29 -16.16 33.04
N ASP A 235 -13.59 -14.87 32.98
CA ASP A 235 -14.95 -14.36 32.85
C ASP A 235 -15.43 -14.48 31.40
N TRP A 236 -16.52 -15.21 31.18
CA TRP A 236 -17.13 -15.34 29.86
C TRP A 236 -18.38 -14.48 29.78
N ILE A 237 -18.45 -13.63 28.77
CA ILE A 237 -19.48 -12.62 28.62
C ILE A 237 -20.11 -12.75 27.23
N GLU A 238 -21.37 -13.16 27.18
CA GLU A 238 -22.18 -13.16 25.95
C GLU A 238 -23.16 -11.98 26.00
N LYS A 239 -23.03 -11.03 25.05
CA LYS A 239 -23.92 -9.87 24.95
C LYS A 239 -25.01 -10.15 23.92
N SER A 240 -26.27 -9.90 24.26
CA SER A 240 -27.40 -10.00 23.34
C SER A 240 -27.45 -8.87 22.30
N GLN A 241 -26.76 -7.76 22.56
CA GLN A 241 -26.68 -6.61 21.68
C GLN A 241 -25.74 -6.89 20.50
N ARG A 242 -26.17 -6.53 19.28
CA ARG A 242 -25.33 -6.63 18.06
C ARG A 242 -24.26 -5.54 17.97
N GLN A 243 -24.49 -4.42 18.63
CA GLN A 243 -23.62 -3.25 18.62
C GLN A 243 -23.35 -2.83 20.06
N TYR A 244 -22.10 -2.86 20.47
CA TYR A 244 -21.71 -2.45 21.82
C TYR A 244 -20.24 -2.03 21.87
N THR A 245 -19.88 -1.32 22.93
CA THR A 245 -18.50 -0.92 23.20
C THR A 245 -18.10 -1.39 24.59
N VAL A 246 -16.92 -1.97 24.68
CA VAL A 246 -16.28 -2.40 25.93
C VAL A 246 -15.12 -1.44 26.20
N LYS A 247 -15.14 -0.75 27.34
CA LYS A 247 -14.11 0.23 27.72
C LYS A 247 -13.46 -0.14 29.05
N TYR A 248 -12.15 -0.34 29.03
CA TYR A 248 -11.33 -0.53 30.22
C TYR A 248 -10.32 0.59 30.34
N LEU A 249 -10.72 1.72 30.92
CA LEU A 249 -9.89 2.94 30.99
C LEU A 249 -8.76 2.85 32.02
N LYS A 250 -8.92 2.03 33.06
CA LYS A 250 -7.91 1.80 34.13
C LYS A 250 -7.13 0.49 33.92
N GLY A 251 -7.18 -0.07 32.72
CA GLY A 251 -6.67 -1.41 32.44
C GLY A 251 -7.64 -2.51 32.84
N VAL A 252 -7.19 -3.75 32.66
CA VAL A 252 -7.93 -5.01 32.84
C VAL A 252 -7.16 -5.84 33.86
N LYS A 253 -7.84 -6.28 34.93
CA LYS A 253 -7.22 -7.10 36.00
C LYS A 253 -7.22 -8.58 35.66
N GLU A 254 -8.36 -9.09 35.22
CA GLU A 254 -8.60 -10.53 35.01
C GLU A 254 -8.86 -10.82 33.54
N LEU A 255 -8.61 -12.06 33.13
CA LEU A 255 -8.86 -12.48 31.76
C LEU A 255 -10.36 -12.56 31.49
N GLN A 256 -10.79 -11.98 30.35
CA GLN A 256 -12.17 -12.05 29.93
C GLN A 256 -12.31 -12.47 28.47
N TRP A 257 -13.35 -13.25 28.21
CA TRP A 257 -13.76 -13.72 26.89
C TRP A 257 -15.12 -13.15 26.54
N TYR A 258 -15.19 -12.46 25.41
CA TYR A 258 -16.46 -12.00 24.86
C TYR A 258 -16.91 -12.92 23.74
N MET A 259 -18.16 -13.35 23.82
CA MET A 259 -18.74 -14.34 22.90
C MET A 259 -19.74 -13.69 21.95
N ILE A 260 -19.63 -14.05 20.67
CA ILE A 260 -20.52 -13.61 19.59
C ILE A 260 -21.03 -14.85 18.87
N ARG A 261 -22.33 -15.09 18.96
CA ARG A 261 -22.96 -16.30 18.42
C ARG A 261 -23.08 -16.27 16.90
N LEU A 262 -22.85 -17.42 16.27
CA LEU A 262 -23.03 -17.61 14.83
C LEU A 262 -24.52 -17.82 14.49
N LEU A 263 -25.21 -16.72 14.19
CA LEU A 263 -26.64 -16.70 13.84
C LEU A 263 -26.84 -16.68 12.32
N SER A 264 -27.93 -17.31 11.84
CA SER A 264 -28.31 -17.29 10.42
C SER A 264 -29.17 -16.07 10.04
N ASP A 265 -29.46 -15.19 11.00
CA ASP A 265 -30.26 -13.98 10.77
C ASP A 265 -29.53 -13.05 9.78
N PRO A 266 -30.21 -12.51 8.73
CA PRO A 266 -29.63 -11.55 7.79
C PRO A 266 -29.07 -10.28 8.45
N LYS A 267 -29.51 -9.96 9.66
CA LYS A 267 -28.97 -8.85 10.45
C LYS A 267 -27.63 -9.17 11.13
N ASN A 268 -27.18 -10.43 11.08
CA ASN A 268 -25.96 -10.97 11.66
C ASN A 268 -25.02 -11.54 10.57
N GLU A 269 -24.93 -10.86 9.44
CA GLU A 269 -24.12 -11.30 8.30
C GLU A 269 -22.63 -10.97 8.50
N LYS A 270 -22.29 -9.72 8.80
CA LYS A 270 -20.91 -9.26 8.98
C LYS A 270 -20.64 -8.81 10.41
N LEU A 271 -19.46 -9.16 10.90
CA LEU A 271 -18.91 -8.71 12.18
C LEU A 271 -17.69 -7.84 11.93
N THR A 272 -17.68 -6.63 12.48
CA THR A 272 -16.48 -5.81 12.61
C THR A 272 -16.16 -5.58 14.08
N ILE A 273 -14.94 -5.95 14.49
CA ILE A 273 -14.39 -5.62 15.81
C ILE A 273 -13.23 -4.66 15.61
N VAL A 274 -13.26 -3.51 16.29
CA VAL A 274 -12.16 -2.56 16.34
C VAL A 274 -11.61 -2.52 17.75
N ALA A 275 -10.34 -2.89 17.90
CA ALA A 275 -9.61 -2.86 19.16
C ALA A 275 -8.62 -1.68 19.17
N LEU A 276 -8.68 -0.87 20.23
CA LEU A 276 -7.79 0.25 20.46
C LEU A 276 -6.79 -0.10 21.57
N ASN A 277 -5.52 0.21 21.34
CA ASN A 277 -4.38 -0.01 22.25
C ASN A 277 -4.21 -1.46 22.71
N LEU A 278 -4.67 -2.41 21.89
CA LEU A 278 -4.51 -3.83 22.15
C LEU A 278 -3.04 -4.26 22.04
N LYS A 279 -2.48 -4.80 23.12
CA LYS A 279 -1.12 -5.36 23.17
C LYS A 279 -1.05 -6.82 22.75
N THR A 280 -2.10 -7.60 23.02
CA THR A 280 -2.13 -9.03 22.71
C THR A 280 -2.15 -9.26 21.21
N VAL A 281 -1.35 -10.23 20.76
CA VAL A 281 -1.25 -10.60 19.36
C VAL A 281 -2.42 -11.49 18.95
N ASP A 282 -2.69 -12.50 19.76
CA ASP A 282 -3.74 -13.50 19.55
C ASP A 282 -4.96 -13.13 20.40
N TRP A 283 -5.99 -12.62 19.75
CA TRP A 283 -7.12 -11.96 20.41
C TRP A 283 -8.48 -12.31 19.84
N VAL A 284 -8.58 -12.96 18.67
CA VAL A 284 -9.84 -13.50 18.14
C VAL A 284 -9.66 -14.95 17.75
N PHE A 285 -10.68 -15.73 18.11
CA PHE A 285 -10.76 -17.16 17.91
C PHE A 285 -12.18 -17.54 17.50
N MET A 286 -12.31 -18.71 16.89
CA MET A 286 -13.57 -19.38 16.63
C MET A 286 -13.62 -20.64 17.49
N CYS A 287 -14.73 -20.90 18.16
CA CYS A 287 -14.82 -22.01 19.10
C CYS A 287 -16.23 -22.60 19.20
N ASN A 288 -16.30 -23.78 19.81
CA ASN A 288 -17.57 -24.44 20.11
C ASN A 288 -17.91 -24.36 21.60
N ALA A 289 -18.92 -23.56 21.93
CA ALA A 289 -19.37 -23.41 23.31
C ALA A 289 -20.27 -24.59 23.72
N HIS A 290 -19.67 -25.60 24.37
CA HIS A 290 -20.37 -26.82 24.76
C HIS A 290 -20.20 -27.17 26.24
N ILE A 291 -19.13 -26.72 26.90
CA ILE A 291 -18.89 -27.01 28.32
C ILE A 291 -19.79 -26.15 29.20
N PRO A 292 -20.62 -26.73 30.07
CA PRO A 292 -21.46 -25.94 30.98
C PRO A 292 -20.64 -25.33 32.13
N LYS A 293 -20.72 -24.00 32.32
CA LYS A 293 -20.18 -23.29 33.49
C LYS A 293 -21.30 -22.44 34.11
N LYS A 294 -21.89 -22.95 35.20
CA LYS A 294 -23.06 -22.36 35.86
C LYS A 294 -24.25 -22.19 34.90
N THR A 295 -24.50 -20.97 34.41
CA THR A 295 -25.67 -20.60 33.59
C THR A 295 -25.35 -20.46 32.10
N TYR A 296 -24.08 -20.52 31.69
CA TYR A 296 -23.65 -20.35 30.30
C TYR A 296 -22.73 -21.49 29.87
N ARG A 297 -22.48 -21.60 28.56
CA ARG A 297 -21.53 -22.56 27.99
C ARG A 297 -20.23 -21.87 27.60
N ILE A 298 -19.11 -22.53 27.80
CA ILE A 298 -17.76 -22.03 27.48
C ILE A 298 -17.09 -22.93 26.43
N CYS A 299 -15.98 -22.43 25.89
CA CYS A 299 -15.16 -23.14 24.92
C CYS A 299 -13.88 -23.67 25.57
N GLU A 300 -13.52 -24.92 25.28
CA GLU A 300 -12.26 -25.54 25.71
C GLU A 300 -11.10 -25.25 24.76
N ASP A 301 -11.41 -25.22 23.46
CA ASP A 301 -10.47 -25.06 22.39
C ASP A 301 -11.05 -24.18 21.27
N GLY A 302 -10.16 -23.66 20.42
CA GLY A 302 -10.58 -22.83 19.31
C GLY A 302 -9.51 -22.62 18.26
N MET A 303 -9.98 -22.29 17.05
CA MET A 303 -9.15 -21.94 15.91
C MET A 303 -8.86 -20.44 15.89
N HIS A 304 -7.63 -20.04 15.57
CA HIS A 304 -7.27 -18.62 15.53
C HIS A 304 -7.88 -17.88 14.34
N LEU A 305 -8.53 -16.74 14.60
CA LEU A 305 -8.94 -15.77 13.57
C LEU A 305 -8.09 -14.50 13.58
N SER A 306 -7.12 -14.40 14.50
CA SER A 306 -6.30 -13.20 14.70
C SER A 306 -5.45 -12.85 13.47
N HIS A 307 -5.07 -13.85 12.66
CA HIS A 307 -4.32 -13.64 11.43
C HIS A 307 -5.13 -12.93 10.33
N LEU A 308 -6.47 -12.93 10.41
CA LEU A 308 -7.35 -12.24 9.48
C LEU A 308 -7.48 -10.73 9.77
N SER A 309 -7.09 -10.31 10.97
CA SER A 309 -7.14 -8.91 11.39
C SER A 309 -6.19 -8.02 10.58
N THR A 310 -6.35 -6.71 10.70
CA THR A 310 -5.47 -5.70 10.10
C THR A 310 -5.12 -4.63 11.13
N ILE A 311 -3.89 -4.14 11.08
CA ILE A 311 -3.53 -2.89 11.73
C ILE A 311 -4.09 -1.76 10.86
N ASP A 312 -4.95 -0.92 11.44
CA ASP A 312 -5.61 0.17 10.73
C ASP A 312 -4.91 1.52 11.04
N PRO A 313 -4.82 2.43 10.05
CA PRO A 313 -4.17 3.73 10.21
C PRO A 313 -4.94 4.59 11.21
N SER A 314 -4.25 5.24 12.14
CA SER A 314 -4.88 6.09 13.16
C SER A 314 -3.92 7.17 13.63
N ALA A 315 -4.46 8.35 13.93
CA ALA A 315 -3.68 9.50 14.39
C ALA A 315 -3.38 9.45 15.89
N ARG A 316 -4.29 8.89 16.71
CA ARG A 316 -4.22 8.98 18.18
C ARG A 316 -3.86 7.67 18.87
N TYR A 317 -4.34 6.55 18.34
CA TYR A 317 -4.32 5.27 19.05
C TYR A 317 -3.78 4.15 18.15
N LYS A 318 -3.16 3.14 18.75
CA LYS A 318 -2.87 1.90 18.03
C LYS A 318 -4.20 1.20 17.76
N ARG A 319 -4.52 0.95 16.49
CA ARG A 319 -5.81 0.37 16.10
C ARG A 319 -5.61 -0.92 15.35
N ARG A 320 -6.33 -1.96 15.78
CA ARG A 320 -6.49 -3.22 15.04
C ARG A 320 -7.97 -3.39 14.72
N SER A 321 -8.28 -3.88 13.53
CA SER A 321 -9.63 -4.23 13.16
C SER A 321 -9.69 -5.65 12.62
N LEU A 322 -10.81 -6.32 12.86
CA LEU A 322 -11.16 -7.57 12.21
C LEU A 322 -12.54 -7.38 11.60
N THR A 323 -12.67 -7.63 10.31
CA THR A 323 -13.96 -7.67 9.62
C THR A 323 -14.10 -9.03 8.96
N ILE A 324 -15.14 -9.79 9.33
CA ILE A 324 -15.40 -11.15 8.85
C ILE A 324 -16.88 -11.34 8.53
N ASN A 325 -17.16 -12.24 7.59
CA ASN A 325 -18.51 -12.67 7.27
C ASN A 325 -18.87 -13.88 8.14
N LEU A 326 -19.82 -13.69 9.06
CA LEU A 326 -20.28 -14.73 9.97
C LEU A 326 -21.07 -15.82 9.24
N HIS A 327 -21.77 -15.48 8.16
CA HIS A 327 -22.51 -16.47 7.36
C HIS A 327 -21.56 -17.39 6.59
N ASP A 328 -20.48 -16.85 6.02
CA ASP A 328 -19.46 -17.66 5.34
C ASP A 328 -18.76 -18.60 6.32
N LEU A 329 -18.40 -18.10 7.51
CA LEU A 329 -17.82 -18.93 8.57
C LEU A 329 -18.79 -20.03 9.02
N LYS A 330 -20.07 -19.67 9.23
CA LYS A 330 -21.09 -20.64 9.60
C LYS A 330 -21.25 -21.69 8.49
N LYS A 331 -21.30 -21.30 7.22
CA LYS A 331 -21.46 -22.24 6.10
C LYS A 331 -20.28 -23.21 5.99
N ASN A 332 -19.07 -22.71 6.16
CA ASN A 332 -17.86 -23.52 5.99
C ASN A 332 -17.60 -24.46 7.19
N TYR A 333 -18.08 -24.09 8.39
CA TYR A 333 -17.79 -24.81 9.63
C TYR A 333 -19.02 -25.10 10.51
N SER A 334 -20.21 -25.28 9.89
CA SER A 334 -21.52 -25.31 10.56
C SER A 334 -21.62 -26.26 11.75
N ASN A 335 -20.85 -27.36 11.72
CA ASN A 335 -20.93 -28.43 12.71
C ASN A 335 -19.79 -28.40 13.74
N GLU A 336 -18.75 -27.59 13.50
CA GLU A 336 -17.54 -27.56 14.33
C GLU A 336 -17.52 -26.38 15.29
N PHE A 337 -18.11 -25.23 14.91
CA PHE A 337 -18.05 -24.02 15.71
C PHE A 337 -19.40 -23.33 15.86
N SER A 338 -19.62 -22.73 17.03
CA SER A 338 -20.87 -22.03 17.37
C SER A 338 -20.68 -20.55 17.66
N HIS A 339 -19.47 -20.12 18.04
CA HIS A 339 -19.19 -18.75 18.45
C HIS A 339 -17.86 -18.24 17.87
N VAL A 340 -17.82 -16.93 17.59
CA VAL A 340 -16.58 -16.16 17.50
C VAL A 340 -16.34 -15.54 18.87
N ILE A 341 -15.13 -15.69 19.40
CA ILE A 341 -14.77 -15.12 20.69
C ILE A 341 -13.57 -14.17 20.54
N PHE A 342 -13.54 -13.14 21.38
CA PHE A 342 -12.36 -12.29 21.49
C PHE A 342 -11.85 -12.15 22.93
N LYS A 343 -10.52 -12.13 23.04
CA LYS A 343 -9.75 -12.11 24.28
C LYS A 343 -9.50 -10.69 24.74
N VAL A 344 -9.87 -10.39 25.98
CA VAL A 344 -9.45 -9.19 26.71
C VAL A 344 -8.48 -9.64 27.80
N ALA A 345 -7.19 -9.62 27.49
CA ALA A 345 -6.17 -10.04 28.43
C ALA A 345 -5.84 -8.96 29.47
N PRO A 346 -5.33 -9.35 30.66
CA PRO A 346 -4.86 -8.42 31.67
C PRO A 346 -3.86 -7.41 31.10
N SER A 347 -4.06 -6.14 31.42
CA SER A 347 -3.24 -5.03 30.92
C SER A 347 -3.34 -3.84 31.86
N GLN A 348 -2.23 -3.14 32.08
CA GLN A 348 -2.21 -1.86 32.81
C GLN A 348 -2.67 -0.69 31.93
N ASP A 349 -2.54 -0.81 30.62
CA ASP A 349 -2.90 0.25 29.67
C ASP A 349 -4.40 0.22 29.36
N PRO A 350 -5.01 1.37 29.02
CA PRO A 350 -6.41 1.43 28.62
C PRO A 350 -6.65 0.68 27.31
N VAL A 351 -7.65 -0.20 27.30
CA VAL A 351 -8.06 -0.97 26.11
C VAL A 351 -9.54 -0.75 25.85
N VAL A 352 -9.89 -0.57 24.57
CA VAL A 352 -11.28 -0.39 24.13
C VAL A 352 -11.57 -1.32 22.96
N PHE A 353 -12.72 -1.99 23.00
CA PHE A 353 -13.25 -2.77 21.90
C PHE A 353 -14.59 -2.22 21.45
N HIS A 354 -14.72 -1.99 20.16
CA HIS A 354 -15.99 -1.66 19.53
C HIS A 354 -16.43 -2.85 18.69
N VAL A 355 -17.65 -3.34 18.92
CA VAL A 355 -18.22 -4.50 18.25
C VAL A 355 -19.45 -4.05 17.48
N ASP A 356 -19.50 -4.34 16.19
CA ASP A 356 -20.61 -4.02 15.29
C ASP A 356 -20.95 -5.22 14.41
N VAL A 357 -22.11 -5.82 14.64
CA VAL A 357 -22.70 -6.89 13.84
C VAL A 357 -23.84 -6.33 13.00
N TYR A 358 -23.74 -6.45 11.68
CA TYR A 358 -24.63 -5.77 10.74
C TYR A 358 -24.87 -6.56 9.45
N ASN A 359 -25.88 -6.12 8.71
CA ASN A 359 -26.16 -6.57 7.34
C ASN A 359 -25.28 -5.79 6.35
N SER A 360 -24.58 -6.49 5.45
CA SER A 360 -23.64 -5.90 4.49
C SER A 360 -24.27 -4.81 3.62
N ASN A 361 -25.51 -5.01 3.17
CA ASN A 361 -26.22 -4.07 2.28
C ASN A 361 -26.54 -2.75 2.96
N SER A 362 -26.65 -2.72 4.30
CA SER A 362 -26.91 -1.47 5.04
C SER A 362 -25.68 -0.56 5.15
N ARG A 363 -24.48 -1.08 4.85
CA ARG A 363 -23.19 -0.38 5.00
C ARG A 363 -22.47 -0.13 3.69
N LYS A 364 -22.90 -0.78 2.61
CA LYS A 364 -22.31 -0.67 1.28
C LYS A 364 -23.18 0.25 0.43
N ILE A 365 -22.62 1.37 -0.01
CA ILE A 365 -23.36 2.44 -0.70
C ILE A 365 -22.69 2.73 -2.03
N ASP A 366 -23.43 2.55 -3.13
CA ASP A 366 -22.98 2.91 -4.46
C ASP A 366 -23.26 4.39 -4.74
N VAL A 367 -22.22 5.13 -5.13
CA VAL A 367 -22.33 6.57 -5.37
C VAL A 367 -21.98 6.92 -6.80
N LYS A 368 -22.92 7.57 -7.47
CA LYS A 368 -22.67 8.25 -8.73
C LYS A 368 -21.95 9.57 -8.47
N LEU A 369 -20.74 9.71 -9.01
CA LEU A 369 -19.90 10.87 -8.80
C LEU A 369 -20.45 12.11 -9.51
N PRO A 370 -20.17 13.33 -8.99
CA PRO A 370 -20.51 14.57 -9.68
C PRO A 370 -19.87 14.64 -11.09
N ASN A 371 -20.67 15.07 -12.06
CA ASN A 371 -20.22 15.27 -13.44
C ASN A 371 -19.21 16.44 -13.53
N TRP A 372 -18.63 16.68 -14.72
CA TRP A 372 -17.66 17.77 -14.92
C TRP A 372 -18.25 19.17 -14.67
N SER A 373 -19.56 19.36 -14.92
CA SER A 373 -20.29 20.61 -14.70
C SER A 373 -20.82 20.76 -13.26
N ASP A 374 -20.83 19.69 -12.47
CA ASP A 374 -21.39 19.72 -11.11
C ASP A 374 -20.30 20.04 -10.08
N LEU A 375 -20.29 21.30 -9.63
CA LEU A 375 -19.32 21.84 -8.68
C LEU A 375 -19.85 21.90 -7.25
N TRP A 376 -21.12 21.56 -7.05
CA TRP A 376 -21.78 21.66 -5.76
C TRP A 376 -21.47 20.45 -4.88
N ARG A 377 -21.58 20.68 -3.56
CA ARG A 377 -21.41 19.62 -2.57
C ARG A 377 -22.65 18.74 -2.56
N LYS A 378 -22.46 17.44 -2.77
CA LYS A 378 -23.54 16.44 -2.75
C LYS A 378 -23.44 15.60 -1.47
N SER A 379 -24.51 15.58 -0.68
CA SER A 379 -24.60 14.71 0.50
C SER A 379 -24.88 13.27 0.05
N ILE A 380 -24.04 12.34 0.48
CA ILE A 380 -24.16 10.90 0.21
C ILE A 380 -24.93 10.23 1.34
N ILE A 381 -24.49 10.49 2.57
CA ILE A 381 -25.10 9.96 3.78
C ILE A 381 -25.50 11.17 4.62
N LYS A 382 -26.80 11.41 4.76
CA LYS A 382 -27.31 12.50 5.62
C LYS A 382 -27.01 12.23 7.09
N GLU A 383 -27.21 10.99 7.54
CA GLU A 383 -26.93 10.57 8.91
C GLU A 383 -26.56 9.08 8.92
N THR A 384 -25.41 8.73 9.50
CA THR A 384 -25.02 7.33 9.70
C THR A 384 -25.88 6.67 10.77
N THR A 385 -26.03 5.33 10.73
CA THR A 385 -26.75 4.66 11.82
C THR A 385 -26.02 4.84 13.14
N TYR A 386 -26.77 4.73 14.23
CA TYR A 386 -26.22 4.75 15.58
C TYR A 386 -25.16 3.64 15.76
N SER A 387 -24.07 3.97 16.45
CA SER A 387 -22.95 3.07 16.78
C SER A 387 -22.35 2.26 15.63
N ALA A 388 -22.50 2.72 14.39
CA ALA A 388 -21.86 2.11 13.23
C ALA A 388 -20.35 2.29 13.28
N ILE A 389 -19.60 1.22 13.05
CA ILE A 389 -18.13 1.28 13.00
C ILE A 389 -17.64 1.38 11.56
N ARG A 390 -18.28 0.69 10.61
CA ARG A 390 -17.78 0.56 9.23
C ARG A 390 -18.84 0.95 8.19
N TYR A 391 -18.40 1.70 7.18
CA TYR A 391 -19.12 1.90 5.92
C TYR A 391 -18.17 1.73 4.73
N GLU A 392 -18.71 1.27 3.62
CA GLU A 392 -18.03 1.15 2.33
C GLU A 392 -18.80 1.95 1.29
N ILE A 393 -18.20 3.03 0.79
CA ILE A 393 -18.79 3.88 -0.25
C ILE A 393 -18.08 3.58 -1.57
N ILE A 394 -18.76 2.93 -2.50
CA ILE A 394 -18.19 2.54 -3.78
C ILE A 394 -18.24 3.73 -4.74
N LEU A 395 -17.14 3.94 -5.47
CA LEU A 395 -16.96 4.99 -6.45
C LEU A 395 -16.70 4.38 -7.84
N PRO A 396 -17.71 3.82 -8.54
CA PRO A 396 -17.52 3.14 -9.83
C PRO A 396 -16.95 4.07 -10.91
N ASP A 397 -17.36 5.35 -10.87
CA ASP A 397 -16.96 6.37 -11.85
C ASP A 397 -15.55 6.94 -11.61
N LEU A 398 -14.89 6.60 -10.49
CA LEU A 398 -13.51 7.01 -10.20
C LEU A 398 -12.54 6.08 -10.93
N SER A 399 -12.23 6.40 -12.17
CA SER A 399 -11.46 5.56 -13.08
C SER A 399 -10.20 6.22 -13.64
N HIS A 400 -10.10 7.55 -13.63
CA HIS A 400 -9.00 8.28 -14.28
C HIS A 400 -8.18 9.12 -13.31
N VAL A 401 -6.84 9.15 -13.49
CA VAL A 401 -5.90 9.89 -12.62
C VAL A 401 -6.13 11.40 -12.51
N ILE A 402 -6.79 12.01 -13.49
CA ILE A 402 -7.11 13.45 -13.47
C ILE A 402 -8.28 13.77 -12.54
N GLN A 403 -9.13 12.79 -12.23
CA GLN A 403 -10.29 13.01 -11.40
C GLN A 403 -9.83 13.28 -9.95
N SER A 404 -10.48 14.27 -9.34
CA SER A 404 -10.11 14.73 -8.01
C SER A 404 -11.34 15.21 -7.26
N PHE A 405 -11.54 14.72 -6.05
CA PHE A 405 -12.71 15.01 -5.22
C PHE A 405 -12.30 15.37 -3.80
N TYR A 406 -13.11 16.18 -3.14
CA TYR A 406 -13.09 16.39 -1.71
C TYR A 406 -14.20 15.56 -1.07
N VAL A 407 -13.85 14.81 -0.04
CA VAL A 407 -14.79 14.10 0.81
C VAL A 407 -14.80 14.76 2.18
N TYR A 408 -15.97 15.20 2.61
CA TYR A 408 -16.18 15.79 3.92
C TYR A 408 -16.88 14.78 4.81
N LEU A 409 -16.38 14.67 6.05
CA LEU A 409 -17.00 13.89 7.11
C LEU A 409 -17.30 14.83 8.27
N LYS A 410 -18.59 15.16 8.45
CA LYS A 410 -19.02 16.11 9.48
C LYS A 410 -19.67 15.36 10.65
N PRO A 411 -19.19 15.51 11.90
CA PRO A 411 -19.91 14.97 13.05
C PRO A 411 -21.21 15.77 13.29
N LEU A 412 -22.31 15.05 13.49
CA LEU A 412 -23.64 15.65 13.74
C LEU A 412 -24.01 15.63 15.22
N LYS A 413 -23.88 14.45 15.84
CA LYS A 413 -24.20 14.22 17.26
C LYS A 413 -23.15 13.27 17.83
N CYS A 414 -22.42 13.73 18.83
CA CYS A 414 -21.40 12.95 19.53
C CYS A 414 -21.72 12.93 21.02
N THR A 415 -21.61 11.77 21.66
CA THR A 415 -21.74 11.65 23.12
C THR A 415 -20.45 11.99 23.86
N SER A 416 -19.32 12.04 23.15
CA SER A 416 -17.99 12.40 23.65
C SER A 416 -17.48 13.61 22.89
N GLU A 417 -16.78 14.52 23.58
CA GLU A 417 -16.16 15.69 22.95
C GLU A 417 -15.02 15.28 21.99
N SER A 418 -14.18 14.34 22.43
CA SER A 418 -13.14 13.74 21.59
C SER A 418 -13.73 12.62 20.74
N HIS A 419 -13.46 12.66 19.44
CA HIS A 419 -13.83 11.61 18.49
C HIS A 419 -12.71 11.34 17.49
N HIS A 420 -12.64 10.10 16.98
CA HIS A 420 -11.65 9.72 15.97
C HIS A 420 -12.28 8.86 14.88
N ALA A 421 -12.44 9.45 13.70
CA ALA A 421 -12.85 8.75 12.50
C ALA A 421 -11.72 8.71 11.47
N THR A 422 -11.76 7.75 10.55
CA THR A 422 -10.79 7.63 9.46
C THR A 422 -11.49 7.23 8.19
N VAL A 423 -11.22 7.98 7.13
CA VAL A 423 -11.65 7.67 5.77
C VAL A 423 -10.43 7.21 4.99
N SER A 424 -10.52 6.03 4.41
CA SER A 424 -9.46 5.46 3.57
C SER A 424 -9.97 5.24 2.17
N LEU A 425 -9.32 5.83 1.17
CA LEU A 425 -9.51 5.39 -0.21
C LEU A 425 -8.76 4.06 -0.39
N VAL A 426 -9.46 3.05 -0.88
CA VAL A 426 -8.90 1.75 -1.22
C VAL A 426 -9.04 1.56 -2.73
N VAL A 427 -7.91 1.30 -3.39
CA VAL A 427 -7.82 1.08 -4.84
C VAL A 427 -7.35 -0.36 -5.08
N PRO A 428 -8.27 -1.29 -5.40
CA PRO A 428 -7.97 -2.72 -5.47
C PRO A 428 -6.89 -3.10 -6.48
N TRP A 429 -6.89 -2.45 -7.65
CA TRP A 429 -6.02 -2.83 -8.78
C TRP A 429 -4.56 -2.35 -8.67
N GLY A 430 -4.19 -1.61 -7.62
CA GLY A 430 -2.86 -0.98 -7.56
C GLY A 430 -2.23 -0.92 -6.18
N ASN A 431 -2.86 -1.52 -5.16
CA ASN A 431 -2.45 -1.36 -3.76
C ASN A 431 -2.25 0.12 -3.38
N GLU A 432 -3.20 0.99 -3.77
CA GLU A 432 -3.09 2.45 -3.60
C GLU A 432 -3.99 2.96 -2.48
N ASN A 433 -3.69 2.59 -1.24
CA ASN A 433 -4.46 3.12 -0.13
C ASN A 433 -3.99 4.53 0.22
N SER A 434 -4.93 5.43 0.49
CA SER A 434 -4.64 6.74 1.08
C SER A 434 -5.63 7.04 2.19
N HIS A 435 -5.19 7.78 3.20
CA HIS A 435 -5.89 7.87 4.47
C HIS A 435 -6.01 9.34 4.91
N LYS A 436 -7.18 9.70 5.46
CA LYS A 436 -7.40 10.95 6.19
C LYS A 436 -8.09 10.64 7.51
N HIS A 437 -7.60 11.29 8.55
CA HIS A 437 -8.17 11.22 9.88
C HIS A 437 -9.05 12.44 10.11
N PHE A 438 -10.21 12.22 10.72
CA PHE A 438 -11.14 13.26 11.13
C PHE A 438 -11.24 13.19 12.65
N THR A 439 -10.88 14.29 13.29
CA THR A 439 -10.82 14.40 14.76
C THR A 439 -11.41 15.74 15.17
N ASP A 440 -11.61 15.96 16.47
CA ASP A 440 -12.03 17.26 17.00
C ASP A 440 -11.12 18.42 16.56
N SER A 441 -9.83 18.18 16.33
CA SER A 441 -8.88 19.19 15.87
C SER A 441 -8.70 19.27 14.34
N ASP A 442 -9.15 18.27 13.58
CA ASP A 442 -8.91 18.18 12.14
C ASP A 442 -10.20 17.75 11.42
N SER A 443 -10.83 18.72 10.77
CA SER A 443 -12.06 18.54 9.98
C SER A 443 -11.86 18.86 8.49
N ASP A 444 -10.61 19.00 8.04
CA ASP A 444 -10.30 19.31 6.66
C ASP A 444 -10.76 18.18 5.73
N PRO A 445 -11.25 18.51 4.52
CA PRO A 445 -11.71 17.50 3.58
C PRO A 445 -10.60 16.54 3.16
N PHE A 446 -10.98 15.28 2.96
CA PHE A 446 -10.09 14.29 2.37
C PHE A 446 -10.01 14.49 0.86
N HIS A 447 -8.79 14.66 0.33
CA HIS A 447 -8.56 14.78 -1.10
C HIS A 447 -8.42 13.40 -1.76
N VAL A 448 -9.49 12.95 -2.39
CA VAL A 448 -9.61 11.66 -3.07
C VAL A 448 -9.15 11.79 -4.52
N ARG A 449 -8.15 10.99 -4.90
CA ARG A 449 -7.54 10.94 -6.23
C ARG A 449 -6.81 9.61 -6.43
N LEU A 450 -6.70 9.18 -7.67
CA LEU A 450 -5.97 7.95 -8.04
C LEU A 450 -4.49 8.26 -8.35
N TYR A 451 -3.61 7.28 -8.14
CA TYR A 451 -2.24 7.32 -8.66
C TYR A 451 -2.13 6.60 -10.00
N ASN A 452 -2.85 5.48 -10.16
CA ASN A 452 -3.04 4.80 -11.43
C ASN A 452 -4.50 4.79 -11.87
N SER A 453 -4.72 5.00 -13.18
CA SER A 453 -6.04 4.84 -13.77
C SER A 453 -6.47 3.38 -13.68
N LYS A 454 -7.79 3.16 -13.58
CA LYS A 454 -8.38 1.83 -13.60
C LYS A 454 -7.96 1.08 -14.87
N PRO A 455 -7.42 -0.16 -14.76
CA PRO A 455 -7.08 -0.97 -15.92
C PRO A 455 -8.32 -1.28 -16.78
N ASN A 456 -8.12 -1.31 -18.10
CA ASN A 456 -9.18 -1.71 -19.03
C ASN A 456 -9.61 -3.16 -18.74
N GLY A 457 -10.92 -3.41 -18.66
CA GLY A 457 -11.49 -4.74 -18.39
C GLY A 457 -11.59 -5.12 -16.91
N SER A 458 -11.08 -4.32 -15.98
CA SER A 458 -11.27 -4.57 -14.54
C SER A 458 -12.73 -4.31 -14.13
N GLN A 459 -13.35 -5.28 -13.45
CA GLN A 459 -14.68 -5.11 -12.84
C GLN A 459 -14.62 -4.45 -11.46
N GLU A 460 -13.43 -4.31 -10.87
CA GLU A 460 -13.27 -3.76 -9.53
C GLU A 460 -13.50 -2.24 -9.51
N SER A 461 -14.00 -1.72 -8.40
CA SER A 461 -14.22 -0.28 -8.21
C SER A 461 -13.44 0.22 -7.01
N ALA A 462 -12.90 1.43 -7.10
CA ALA A 462 -12.33 2.11 -5.94
C ALA A 462 -13.46 2.41 -4.95
N TYR A 463 -13.14 2.39 -3.65
CA TYR A 463 -14.13 2.67 -2.62
C TYR A 463 -13.51 3.39 -1.43
N LEU A 464 -14.35 4.12 -0.69
CA LEU A 464 -13.98 4.74 0.58
C LEU A 464 -14.39 3.80 1.71
N LYS A 465 -13.39 3.34 2.46
CA LYS A 465 -13.57 2.60 3.70
C LYS A 465 -13.60 3.59 4.87
N LEU A 466 -14.78 3.78 5.45
CA LEU A 466 -14.98 4.63 6.61
C LEU A 466 -14.87 3.77 7.87
N THR A 467 -14.04 4.21 8.81
CA THR A 467 -13.93 3.64 10.15
C THR A 467 -14.33 4.75 11.12
N LEU A 468 -15.54 4.66 11.64
CA LEU A 468 -16.22 5.70 12.41
C LEU A 468 -16.07 5.45 13.91
N ASP A 469 -16.15 6.54 14.67
CA ASP A 469 -16.29 6.46 16.12
C ASP A 469 -17.74 6.15 16.49
N PRO A 470 -18.04 5.02 17.15
CA PRO A 470 -19.41 4.63 17.46
C PRO A 470 -20.10 5.53 18.50
N THR A 471 -19.38 6.45 19.15
CA THR A 471 -19.98 7.49 20.01
C THR A 471 -20.60 8.64 19.21
N CYS A 472 -20.38 8.69 17.90
CA CYS A 472 -20.79 9.77 17.03
C CYS A 472 -21.63 9.29 15.84
N LYS A 473 -22.48 10.19 15.34
CA LYS A 473 -23.11 10.09 14.02
C LYS A 473 -22.52 11.11 13.08
N TYR A 474 -22.41 10.75 11.81
CA TYR A 474 -21.74 11.56 10.80
C TYR A 474 -22.63 11.82 9.59
N GLU A 475 -22.41 12.95 8.95
CA GLU A 475 -22.81 13.25 7.57
C GLU A 475 -21.60 13.06 6.65
N VAL A 476 -21.81 12.40 5.51
CA VAL A 476 -20.78 12.23 4.48
C VAL A 476 -21.22 12.94 3.22
N SER A 477 -20.37 13.83 2.71
CA SER A 477 -20.61 14.53 1.45
C SER A 477 -19.37 14.53 0.56
N ILE A 478 -19.61 14.63 -0.75
CA ILE A 478 -18.56 14.65 -1.78
C ILE A 478 -18.72 15.89 -2.66
N GLN A 479 -17.59 16.44 -3.09
CA GLN A 479 -17.53 17.59 -3.97
C GLN A 479 -16.38 17.42 -4.96
N ARG A 480 -16.54 17.93 -6.18
CA ARG A 480 -15.45 17.97 -7.15
C ARG A 480 -14.36 18.98 -6.76
N SER A 481 -13.09 18.61 -6.93
CA SER A 481 -11.94 19.51 -6.70
C SER A 481 -11.37 20.01 -8.04
N LEU A 482 -11.71 21.24 -8.44
CA LEU A 482 -11.15 21.84 -9.66
C LEU A 482 -9.63 22.06 -9.54
N ARG A 483 -9.19 22.61 -8.40
CA ARG A 483 -7.76 22.80 -8.11
C ARG A 483 -7.01 21.47 -8.12
N GLY A 484 -7.60 20.42 -7.54
CA GLY A 484 -7.03 19.08 -7.55
C GLY A 484 -6.95 18.47 -8.94
N THR A 485 -7.99 18.65 -9.75
CA THR A 485 -8.03 18.20 -11.15
C THR A 485 -6.94 18.88 -11.98
N LEU A 486 -6.81 20.22 -11.88
CA LEU A 486 -5.77 20.98 -12.56
C LEU A 486 -4.37 20.59 -12.09
N SER A 487 -4.19 20.36 -10.79
CA SER A 487 -2.93 19.87 -10.22
C SER A 487 -2.54 18.50 -10.77
N GLN A 488 -3.49 17.57 -10.90
CA GLN A 488 -3.24 16.27 -11.52
C GLN A 488 -2.92 16.39 -13.01
N MET A 489 -3.63 17.26 -13.73
CA MET A 489 -3.31 17.55 -15.13
C MET A 489 -1.87 18.07 -15.28
N ALA A 490 -1.48 19.07 -14.49
CA ALA A 490 -0.10 19.55 -14.49
C ALA A 490 0.88 18.39 -14.18
N ARG A 491 0.65 17.64 -13.10
CA ARG A 491 1.54 16.53 -12.70
C ARG A 491 1.77 15.50 -13.81
N PHE A 492 0.72 15.07 -14.50
CA PHE A 492 0.84 14.00 -15.51
C PHE A 492 1.22 14.50 -16.91
N TYR A 493 0.85 15.73 -17.29
CA TYR A 493 1.05 16.24 -18.66
C TYR A 493 2.17 17.27 -18.78
N THR A 494 2.68 17.86 -17.69
CA THR A 494 3.83 18.79 -17.75
C THR A 494 5.08 18.17 -18.39
N PRO A 495 5.46 16.89 -18.15
CA PRO A 495 6.60 16.29 -18.86
C PRO A 495 6.43 16.27 -20.38
N LEU A 496 5.20 16.15 -20.89
CA LEU A 496 4.92 16.21 -22.32
C LEU A 496 5.06 17.64 -22.86
N LEU A 497 4.90 18.67 -22.03
CA LEU A 497 5.07 20.06 -22.46
C LEU A 497 6.50 20.31 -22.95
N VAL A 498 7.51 19.79 -22.23
CA VAL A 498 8.92 19.94 -22.61
C VAL A 498 9.19 19.32 -23.98
N VAL A 499 8.71 18.10 -24.19
CA VAL A 499 8.84 17.40 -25.49
C VAL A 499 8.13 18.18 -26.59
N ASN A 500 6.89 18.62 -26.36
CA ASN A 500 6.13 19.40 -27.35
C ASN A 500 6.82 20.72 -27.69
N VAL A 501 7.37 21.43 -26.70
CA VAL A 501 8.13 22.67 -26.93
C VAL A 501 9.39 22.37 -27.76
N ALA A 502 10.14 21.33 -27.42
CA ALA A 502 11.32 20.92 -28.20
C ALA A 502 10.94 20.55 -29.64
N THR A 503 9.88 19.78 -29.85
CA THR A 503 9.36 19.44 -31.19
C THR A 503 8.95 20.68 -31.97
N VAL A 504 8.25 21.63 -31.34
CA VAL A 504 7.87 22.91 -31.96
C VAL A 504 9.11 23.70 -32.38
N VAL A 505 10.13 23.79 -31.52
CA VAL A 505 11.40 24.46 -31.84
C VAL A 505 12.13 23.75 -32.99
N LEU A 506 12.19 22.43 -33.00
CA LEU A 506 12.81 21.65 -34.09
C LEU A 506 12.08 21.83 -35.42
N LEU A 507 10.74 21.88 -35.40
CA LEU A 507 9.95 22.15 -36.59
C LEU A 507 10.16 23.58 -37.11
N ILE A 508 10.29 24.56 -36.21
CA ILE A 508 10.66 25.93 -36.57
C ILE A 508 12.05 25.97 -37.22
N LEU A 509 13.04 25.32 -36.61
CA LEU A 509 14.39 25.22 -37.14
C LEU A 509 14.42 24.55 -38.52
N LYS A 510 13.67 23.46 -38.69
CA LYS A 510 13.49 22.81 -40.00
C LYS A 510 12.99 23.79 -41.05
N THR A 511 11.94 24.56 -40.74
CA THR A 511 11.39 25.54 -41.69
C THR A 511 12.36 26.67 -41.99
N GLN A 512 13.10 27.15 -40.98
CA GLN A 512 14.16 28.16 -41.18
C GLN A 512 15.29 27.64 -42.07
N LEU A 513 15.76 26.41 -41.85
CA LEU A 513 16.79 25.76 -42.66
C LEU A 513 16.33 25.50 -44.09
N GLN A 514 15.09 25.05 -44.28
CA GLN A 514 14.50 24.87 -45.61
C GLN A 514 14.43 26.21 -46.37
N SER A 515 13.98 27.27 -45.71
CA SER A 515 13.93 28.63 -46.28
C SER A 515 15.32 29.17 -46.64
N LEU A 516 16.33 28.86 -45.82
CA LEU A 516 17.71 29.25 -46.09
C LEU A 516 18.26 28.54 -47.34
N GLY A 517 17.88 27.27 -47.56
CA GLY A 517 18.33 26.47 -48.68
C GLY A 517 17.63 26.75 -50.02
N SER A 518 16.47 27.40 -50.04
CA SER A 518 15.66 27.65 -51.24
C SER A 518 15.73 29.08 -51.81
N GLU A 519 16.63 29.92 -51.29
CA GLU A 519 16.83 31.37 -51.57
C GLU A 519 16.00 32.40 -50.78
N GLN A 520 16.72 33.48 -50.41
CA GLN A 520 16.37 34.76 -49.76
C GLN A 520 16.10 34.79 -48.24
N GLY A 521 16.99 34.16 -47.49
CA GLY A 521 17.27 34.54 -46.10
C GLY A 521 16.53 33.74 -45.03
N CYS A 522 17.05 33.81 -43.81
CA CYS A 522 16.45 33.12 -42.68
C CYS A 522 15.19 33.85 -42.22
N ILE A 523 14.02 33.23 -42.39
CA ILE A 523 12.77 33.76 -41.86
C ILE A 523 12.81 33.87 -40.33
N SER A 524 12.13 34.89 -39.79
CA SER A 524 12.08 35.09 -38.34
C SER A 524 11.43 33.91 -37.61
N PHE A 525 11.80 33.70 -36.34
CA PHE A 525 11.27 32.63 -35.50
C PHE A 525 9.74 32.61 -35.46
N PHE A 526 9.10 33.78 -35.31
CA PHE A 526 7.63 33.89 -35.25
C PHE A 526 6.98 33.62 -36.61
N THR A 527 7.61 34.02 -37.72
CA THR A 527 7.13 33.71 -39.06
C THR A 527 7.17 32.20 -39.31
N ALA A 528 8.29 31.55 -38.95
CA ALA A 528 8.45 30.10 -39.03
C ALA A 528 7.49 29.34 -38.11
N LEU A 529 7.20 29.87 -36.92
CA LEU A 529 6.20 29.30 -36.01
C LEU A 529 4.79 29.27 -36.65
N LYS A 530 4.42 30.34 -37.36
CA LYS A 530 3.11 30.45 -37.99
C LYS A 530 2.99 29.62 -39.26
N SER A 531 4.03 29.58 -40.09
CA SER A 531 4.02 28.89 -41.39
C SER A 531 4.34 27.39 -41.30
N GLY A 532 5.28 27.02 -40.44
CA GLY A 532 5.87 25.68 -40.39
C GLY A 532 5.29 24.76 -39.31
N THR A 533 4.92 25.29 -38.15
CA THR A 533 4.51 24.45 -37.00
C THR A 533 3.03 24.16 -36.91
N LYS A 534 2.19 24.87 -37.68
CA LYS A 534 0.72 24.72 -37.83
C LYS A 534 0.13 23.74 -36.79
N PRO A 535 -0.09 24.21 -35.54
CA PRO A 535 -0.29 23.33 -34.36
C PRO A 535 -1.43 22.31 -34.48
N TYR A 536 -2.41 22.61 -35.34
CA TYR A 536 -3.54 21.74 -35.66
C TYR A 536 -3.16 20.44 -36.41
N TYR A 537 -2.04 20.42 -37.15
CA TYR A 537 -1.53 19.17 -37.74
C TYR A 537 -0.87 18.27 -36.69
N VAL A 538 -0.09 18.85 -35.78
CA VAL A 538 0.61 18.11 -34.71
C VAL A 538 -0.41 17.48 -33.75
N LEU A 539 -1.47 18.22 -33.38
CA LEU A 539 -2.52 17.68 -32.51
C LEU A 539 -3.32 16.54 -33.16
N GLY A 540 -3.58 16.64 -34.47
CA GLY A 540 -4.27 15.62 -35.25
C GLY A 540 -3.42 14.36 -35.45
N CYS A 541 -2.16 14.51 -35.86
CA CYS A 541 -1.21 13.40 -36.01
C CYS A 541 -0.83 12.76 -34.68
N ALA A 542 -0.68 13.53 -33.59
CA ALA A 542 -0.46 12.98 -32.26
C ALA A 542 -1.69 12.21 -31.78
N LYS A 543 -2.92 12.71 -32.01
CA LYS A 543 -4.16 11.97 -31.70
C LYS A 543 -4.30 10.69 -32.53
N LEU A 544 -4.07 10.74 -33.84
CA LEU A 544 -4.07 9.58 -34.73
C LEU A 544 -2.99 8.56 -34.36
N GLY A 545 -1.77 9.02 -34.07
CA GLY A 545 -0.67 8.17 -33.60
C GLY A 545 -0.98 7.51 -32.25
N THR A 546 -1.57 8.24 -31.30
CA THR A 546 -2.00 7.66 -30.02
C THR A 546 -3.20 6.72 -30.14
N ALA A 547 -3.99 6.82 -31.22
CA ALA A 547 -5.09 5.90 -31.51
C ALA A 547 -4.62 4.64 -32.23
N LEU A 548 -3.57 4.75 -33.06
CA LEU A 548 -2.92 3.62 -33.75
C LEU A 548 -1.96 2.83 -32.84
N LEU A 549 -1.45 3.45 -31.77
CA LEU A 549 -0.57 2.84 -30.77
C LEU A 549 -1.31 2.38 -29.50
N ARG A 550 -2.65 2.32 -29.53
CA ARG A 550 -3.48 1.86 -28.41
C ARG A 550 -3.97 0.43 -28.61
#